data_AF-A0A5C4T4T6-F1
#
_entry.id   AF-A0A5C4T4T6-F1
#
_cell.length_a   1.000
_cell.length_b   1.000
_cell.length_c   1.000
_cell.angle_alpha   90.00
_cell.angle_beta   90.00
_cell.angle_gamma   90.00
#
_symmetry.space_group_name_H-M   'P 1'
#
loop_
_entity.id
_entity.type
_entity.pdbx_description
1 polymer ?
#
loop_
_entity_poly.entity_id
_entity_poly.type
_entity_poly.pdbx_seq_one_letter_code
_entity_poly.pdbx_strand_id
1 'polypeptide(L)'
;MSFPGRARCPNSRLMPALRRAGRRLHSSCGKTVRSGSAGSPARPFRPIRSWRLFRAVRLVRRGIGYRSGSAGCRRACRQTLMRRWICTSAIPMSFEPNKGVNTMVNKRRARAILCTAALMLAAGCGKTDGKGEAGKPAAQPEIDYSTMAAEVVIQDLSGGTEEKFNQSYGEFIKKKFPNFKVTFIPWKTGTKLPELTASGQNVDLVYGSMETISSPLIGSGQQYDMTELIKKHGVDLSKFEQTTIDGARAMGEGKLYFLPVTTMVQVMFYNKGIFDKFGVPYPKDGMTWDDVKELNQKLTRSEGGVNYMGYSASPNHILRMNQLSLPLYDPETKKPLLSDERWKTMFDTYFLNQATSNYQAWSTAKKKLPYYTEMTSTQELAMMVFNSQFPFDGPEYVKNIDWDLVSLPTLKEKPKVGSQASPRMFAITNTGKNKDAAMAIIRYLTSLEMQTQFSKQGYMTVLNDEGVKKLIGSESQFKGKNWQAVYYNQIAPKSYQSIYDGDLLNLFTPNVLKIVSGQTDINTALRSAQEEAEKFLQAEGKK
;
A
#
# COMPACT_ATOMS: atom_id res chain seq x y z
N MET A 1 42.60 42.74 -2.30
CA MET A 1 43.82 42.16 -1.68
C MET A 1 43.48 40.76 -1.19
N SER A 2 44.32 39.72 -1.23
CA SER A 2 45.44 39.36 -2.11
C SER A 2 45.71 37.85 -1.94
N PHE A 3 45.72 37.08 -3.04
CA PHE A 3 46.22 35.70 -3.14
C PHE A 3 47.78 35.70 -3.24
N PRO A 4 48.53 34.57 -3.47
CA PRO A 4 48.26 33.11 -3.44
C PRO A 4 49.35 32.25 -2.72
N GLY A 5 49.26 30.90 -2.84
CA GLY A 5 50.39 29.95 -2.68
C GLY A 5 49.91 28.53 -2.30
N ARG A 6 49.78 27.47 -3.12
CA ARG A 6 50.32 26.97 -4.42
C ARG A 6 51.66 26.20 -4.38
N ALA A 7 51.67 25.05 -5.08
CA ALA A 7 52.80 24.18 -5.50
C ALA A 7 53.38 23.17 -4.47
N ARG A 8 53.92 21.99 -4.84
CA ARG A 8 53.87 21.16 -6.09
C ARG A 8 54.37 19.72 -5.81
N CYS A 9 53.97 18.74 -6.64
CA CYS A 9 54.64 17.43 -6.82
C CYS A 9 55.81 17.57 -7.85
N PRO A 10 56.54 16.52 -8.32
CA PRO A 10 56.48 15.06 -8.02
C PRO A 10 57.85 14.35 -7.88
N ASN A 11 57.86 13.03 -7.61
CA ASN A 11 58.79 12.06 -8.22
C ASN A 11 58.45 10.59 -7.83
N SER A 12 59.15 9.60 -8.41
CA SER A 12 58.79 8.87 -9.63
C SER A 12 59.62 7.58 -9.78
N ARG A 13 59.14 6.59 -10.56
CA ARG A 13 59.88 5.37 -11.03
C ARG A 13 60.25 4.33 -9.93
N LEU A 14 60.51 3.04 -10.22
CA LEU A 14 60.53 2.25 -11.47
C LEU A 14 60.15 0.76 -11.21
N MET A 15 59.75 0.01 -12.24
CA MET A 15 59.69 -1.46 -12.23
C MET A 15 61.03 -2.11 -12.62
N PRO A 16 61.18 -3.43 -12.50
CA PRO A 16 61.36 -4.24 -13.72
C PRO A 16 60.50 -5.51 -13.79
N ALA A 17 60.58 -6.28 -14.90
CA ALA A 17 59.66 -7.38 -15.23
C ALA A 17 60.31 -8.57 -15.98
N LEU A 18 59.65 -9.74 -15.94
CA LEU A 18 59.87 -10.96 -16.74
C LEU A 18 58.46 -11.51 -17.12
N ARG A 19 58.06 -11.92 -18.34
CA ARG A 19 58.62 -12.75 -19.43
C ARG A 19 58.80 -14.25 -19.07
N ARG A 20 58.42 -15.23 -19.90
CA ARG A 20 57.48 -15.30 -21.07
C ARG A 20 57.25 -16.78 -21.47
N ALA A 21 56.29 -17.03 -22.38
CA ALA A 21 56.01 -18.28 -23.14
C ALA A 21 55.33 -19.44 -22.38
N GLY A 22 54.51 -20.31 -23.00
CA GLY A 22 53.84 -20.18 -24.32
C GLY A 22 53.73 -21.48 -25.15
N ARG A 23 52.62 -21.65 -25.88
CA ARG A 23 52.47 -22.50 -27.09
C ARG A 23 51.18 -22.17 -27.87
N ARG A 24 51.18 -22.42 -29.18
CA ARG A 24 50.02 -22.49 -30.09
C ARG A 24 49.95 -23.90 -30.68
N LEU A 25 48.84 -24.29 -31.31
CA LEU A 25 48.80 -25.15 -32.51
C LEU A 25 47.44 -25.04 -33.24
N HIS A 26 47.41 -25.53 -34.48
CA HIS A 26 46.37 -25.58 -35.56
C HIS A 26 44.86 -25.55 -35.17
N SER A 27 43.92 -24.96 -35.94
CA SER A 27 43.57 -25.03 -37.40
C SER A 27 43.08 -26.42 -37.86
N SER A 28 42.10 -26.59 -38.77
CA SER A 28 41.70 -25.75 -39.91
C SER A 28 40.24 -25.99 -40.42
N CYS A 29 39.83 -25.17 -41.41
CA CYS A 29 38.83 -25.40 -42.48
C CYS A 29 37.44 -26.04 -42.23
N GLY A 30 36.40 -25.41 -42.79
CA GLY A 30 35.07 -26.02 -43.02
C GLY A 30 34.81 -26.37 -44.50
N LYS A 31 33.59 -26.83 -44.83
CA LYS A 31 33.10 -26.99 -46.22
C LYS A 31 31.57 -26.96 -46.31
N THR A 32 31.03 -26.53 -47.45
CA THR A 32 29.60 -26.33 -47.73
C THR A 32 29.04 -27.28 -48.81
N VAL A 33 27.96 -28.01 -48.50
CA VAL A 33 26.93 -28.59 -49.41
C VAL A 33 25.64 -28.70 -48.56
N ARG A 34 24.39 -28.34 -48.86
CA ARG A 34 23.54 -27.98 -50.03
C ARG A 34 22.45 -29.05 -50.33
N SER A 35 21.19 -28.63 -50.21
CA SER A 35 19.94 -29.16 -50.85
C SER A 35 19.39 -30.58 -50.54
N GLY A 36 18.04 -30.68 -50.52
CA GLY A 36 17.22 -31.91 -50.57
C GLY A 36 16.53 -32.26 -49.23
N SER A 37 15.21 -32.18 -48.96
CA SER A 37 13.92 -32.13 -49.68
C SER A 37 13.11 -33.45 -49.70
N ALA A 38 12.06 -33.50 -48.86
CA ALA A 38 10.90 -34.43 -48.86
C ALA A 38 11.13 -35.94 -48.64
N GLY A 39 10.14 -36.63 -48.03
CA GLY A 39 10.08 -38.11 -47.98
C GLY A 39 9.60 -38.77 -46.68
N SER A 40 8.29 -38.71 -46.39
CA SER A 40 7.59 -39.74 -45.57
C SER A 40 7.15 -40.89 -46.51
N PRO A 41 6.75 -42.11 -46.04
CA PRO A 41 6.23 -42.44 -44.72
C PRO A 41 6.65 -43.83 -44.14
N ALA A 42 5.84 -44.32 -43.19
CA ALA A 42 5.63 -45.73 -42.77
C ALA A 42 6.17 -46.16 -41.38
N ARG A 43 5.40 -47.06 -40.76
CA ARG A 43 5.62 -47.78 -39.48
C ARG A 43 5.57 -49.30 -39.81
N PRO A 44 5.44 -50.26 -38.87
CA PRO A 44 5.63 -50.23 -37.40
C PRO A 44 6.49 -51.40 -36.85
N PHE A 45 6.77 -51.42 -35.54
CA PHE A 45 6.90 -52.69 -34.81
C PHE A 45 6.31 -52.64 -33.38
N ARG A 46 5.73 -53.78 -33.00
CA ARG A 46 5.08 -54.25 -31.75
C ARG A 46 4.84 -55.77 -31.97
N PRO A 47 4.39 -56.60 -31.00
CA PRO A 47 3.95 -56.35 -29.62
C PRO A 47 4.56 -57.33 -28.58
N ILE A 48 4.08 -57.25 -27.33
CA ILE A 48 3.62 -58.36 -26.45
C ILE A 48 2.68 -57.67 -25.43
N ARG A 49 1.36 -57.95 -25.35
CA ARG A 49 0.63 -59.10 -24.73
C ARG A 49 0.86 -59.23 -23.21
N SER A 50 -0.12 -59.46 -22.32
CA SER A 50 -1.61 -59.34 -22.30
C SER A 50 -2.09 -59.72 -20.89
N TRP A 51 -3.15 -59.15 -20.30
CA TRP A 51 -4.55 -59.62 -20.15
C TRP A 51 -5.24 -58.62 -19.14
N ARG A 52 -6.53 -58.24 -19.12
CA ARG A 52 -7.86 -58.90 -19.27
C ARG A 52 -8.25 -59.78 -18.06
N LEU A 53 -9.49 -59.80 -17.52
CA LEU A 53 -10.74 -59.03 -17.75
C LEU A 53 -11.74 -59.31 -16.59
N PHE A 54 -12.81 -58.50 -16.45
CA PHE A 54 -14.24 -58.82 -16.13
C PHE A 54 -14.88 -57.54 -15.50
N ARG A 55 -15.98 -56.91 -15.97
CA ARG A 55 -17.36 -57.31 -16.38
C ARG A 55 -18.20 -57.89 -15.23
N ALA A 56 -19.40 -57.44 -14.82
CA ALA A 56 -20.41 -56.41 -15.20
C ALA A 56 -21.80 -56.98 -15.60
N VAL A 57 -22.85 -56.61 -14.83
CA VAL A 57 -24.31 -56.79 -15.07
C VAL A 57 -25.03 -55.59 -14.39
N ARG A 58 -25.99 -54.79 -14.91
CA ARG A 58 -26.70 -54.62 -16.22
C ARG A 58 -28.18 -55.09 -16.24
N LEU A 59 -29.05 -54.25 -16.83
CA LEU A 59 -30.51 -54.45 -17.09
C LEU A 59 -31.42 -54.20 -15.83
N VAL A 60 -32.72 -53.84 -15.89
CA VAL A 60 -33.62 -53.50 -17.04
C VAL A 60 -34.77 -52.53 -16.63
N ARG A 61 -35.07 -51.50 -17.46
CA ARG A 61 -36.36 -50.75 -17.73
C ARG A 61 -37.26 -50.26 -16.54
N ARG A 62 -38.15 -49.26 -16.68
CA ARG A 62 -38.75 -48.45 -17.78
C ARG A 62 -38.61 -46.94 -17.42
N GLY A 63 -38.83 -45.91 -18.25
CA GLY A 63 -39.22 -45.77 -19.67
C GLY A 63 -39.52 -44.27 -19.99
N ILE A 64 -39.71 -43.90 -21.27
CA ILE A 64 -39.95 -42.50 -21.78
C ILE A 64 -38.69 -41.59 -21.72
N GLY A 65 -38.35 -40.75 -22.71
CA GLY A 65 -39.01 -40.53 -24.02
C GLY A 65 -38.42 -39.45 -24.96
N TYR A 66 -37.12 -39.50 -25.27
CA TYR A 66 -36.49 -38.94 -26.50
C TYR A 66 -36.42 -37.40 -26.75
N ARG A 67 -35.67 -37.02 -27.80
CA ARG A 67 -35.17 -35.67 -28.15
C ARG A 67 -35.08 -35.51 -29.69
N SER A 68 -34.98 -34.26 -30.18
CA SER A 68 -34.98 -33.78 -31.60
C SER A 68 -36.37 -33.46 -32.19
N GLY A 69 -36.53 -32.53 -33.15
CA GLY A 69 -35.55 -31.65 -33.82
C GLY A 69 -36.21 -30.43 -34.50
N SER A 70 -35.40 -29.50 -35.03
CA SER A 70 -35.82 -28.16 -35.51
C SER A 70 -36.51 -28.10 -36.90
N ALA A 71 -37.54 -27.26 -37.05
CA ALA A 71 -37.78 -26.39 -38.22
C ALA A 71 -39.01 -25.45 -38.05
N GLY A 72 -38.99 -24.27 -38.69
CA GLY A 72 -40.19 -23.44 -38.92
C GLY A 72 -40.42 -22.22 -38.00
N CYS A 73 -40.93 -21.07 -38.47
CA CYS A 73 -40.35 -20.07 -39.39
C CYS A 73 -41.31 -18.84 -39.52
N ARG A 74 -40.80 -17.67 -39.93
CA ARG A 74 -41.52 -16.39 -40.27
C ARG A 74 -41.93 -15.53 -39.04
N ARG A 75 -41.43 -14.29 -38.93
CA ARG A 75 -41.93 -12.96 -39.42
C ARG A 75 -42.88 -12.29 -38.39
N ALA A 76 -42.90 -10.97 -38.17
CA ALA A 76 -42.13 -9.82 -38.68
C ALA A 76 -41.83 -8.85 -37.48
N CYS A 77 -41.18 -7.69 -37.57
CA CYS A 77 -41.15 -6.69 -38.64
C CYS A 77 -39.82 -5.91 -38.72
N ARG A 78 -39.54 -5.29 -39.88
CA ARG A 78 -38.40 -4.38 -40.12
C ARG A 78 -38.92 -3.04 -40.64
N GLN A 79 -38.07 -2.01 -40.53
CA GLN A 79 -38.35 -0.64 -40.94
C GLN A 79 -38.64 -0.48 -42.45
N THR A 80 -39.51 0.47 -42.79
CA THR A 80 -39.40 1.34 -43.99
C THR A 80 -40.06 2.71 -43.67
N LEU A 81 -39.31 3.82 -43.69
CA LEU A 81 -39.27 4.82 -44.79
C LEU A 81 -40.64 5.50 -45.05
N MET A 82 -40.85 6.81 -44.86
CA MET A 82 -40.18 7.92 -45.58
C MET A 82 -40.59 9.33 -45.03
N ARG A 83 -39.69 10.34 -45.19
CA ARG A 83 -39.92 11.76 -45.60
C ARG A 83 -40.86 12.68 -44.77
N ARG A 84 -40.76 14.03 -44.75
CA ARG A 84 -39.77 15.10 -45.11
C ARG A 84 -40.44 16.47 -44.83
N TRP A 85 -39.69 17.60 -44.69
CA TRP A 85 -40.18 18.99 -44.40
C TRP A 85 -40.72 19.16 -42.96
N ILE A 86 -40.69 20.31 -42.25
CA ILE A 86 -40.16 21.69 -42.43
C ILE A 86 -39.60 22.12 -41.03
N CYS A 87 -38.38 22.64 -40.88
CA CYS A 87 -37.94 24.05 -40.90
C CYS A 87 -38.45 24.98 -39.76
N THR A 88 -37.53 25.79 -39.18
CA THR A 88 -37.71 26.84 -38.14
C THR A 88 -38.30 26.42 -36.78
N SER A 89 -37.95 27.02 -35.64
CA SER A 89 -37.15 28.24 -35.35
C SER A 89 -36.21 28.03 -34.14
N ALA A 90 -35.37 29.04 -33.82
CA ALA A 90 -34.44 29.00 -32.68
C ALA A 90 -34.48 30.30 -31.87
N ILE A 91 -34.50 30.19 -30.53
CA ILE A 91 -34.14 31.24 -29.56
C ILE A 91 -33.41 30.56 -28.38
N PRO A 92 -32.23 31.04 -27.94
CA PRO A 92 -31.53 30.50 -26.77
C PRO A 92 -31.94 31.20 -25.46
N MET A 93 -31.69 30.56 -24.32
CA MET A 93 -31.59 31.26 -23.03
C MET A 93 -30.27 30.91 -22.34
N SER A 94 -29.37 31.88 -22.33
CA SER A 94 -28.18 31.94 -21.48
C SER A 94 -28.51 32.71 -20.20
N PHE A 95 -28.07 32.22 -19.04
CA PHE A 95 -27.98 33.03 -17.83
C PHE A 95 -26.71 32.69 -17.03
N GLU A 96 -26.01 33.72 -16.57
CA GLU A 96 -24.75 33.62 -15.83
C GLU A 96 -24.95 33.39 -14.32
N PRO A 97 -23.95 32.84 -13.61
CA PRO A 97 -24.05 32.58 -12.17
C PRO A 97 -23.96 33.87 -11.35
N ASN A 98 -24.84 34.03 -10.35
CA ASN A 98 -24.91 35.25 -9.54
C ASN A 98 -24.60 34.98 -8.06
N LYS A 99 -23.37 35.34 -7.65
CA LYS A 99 -22.91 35.83 -6.33
C LYS A 99 -23.29 35.01 -5.07
N GLY A 100 -22.25 34.54 -4.37
CA GLY A 100 -22.38 33.94 -3.03
C GLY A 100 -22.71 34.96 -1.92
N VAL A 101 -23.08 34.44 -0.75
CA VAL A 101 -23.44 35.23 0.45
C VAL A 101 -22.58 34.80 1.64
N ASN A 102 -21.86 35.76 2.22
CA ASN A 102 -21.22 35.58 3.53
C ASN A 102 -22.28 35.67 4.64
N THR A 103 -22.38 34.67 5.51
CA THR A 103 -23.14 34.75 6.77
C THR A 103 -22.19 35.03 7.94
N MET A 104 -22.29 36.24 8.51
CA MET A 104 -21.41 36.68 9.59
C MET A 104 -21.78 36.08 10.95
N VAL A 105 -20.78 35.66 11.72
CA VAL A 105 -20.92 35.26 13.13
C VAL A 105 -21.32 36.49 13.96
N ASN A 106 -22.47 36.42 14.65
CA ASN A 106 -23.00 37.55 15.42
C ASN A 106 -22.83 37.33 16.94
N LYS A 107 -22.23 38.30 17.65
CA LYS A 107 -21.96 38.26 19.10
C LYS A 107 -22.66 39.41 19.85
N ARG A 108 -23.58 39.08 20.75
CA ARG A 108 -24.04 39.85 21.94
C ARG A 108 -24.71 38.84 22.90
N ARG A 109 -24.45 38.78 24.23
CA ARG A 109 -24.61 39.77 25.32
C ARG A 109 -26.08 40.18 25.54
N ALA A 110 -26.66 40.16 26.75
CA ALA A 110 -26.19 39.71 28.07
C ALA A 110 -27.35 39.63 29.10
N ARG A 111 -27.05 39.21 30.35
CA ARG A 111 -27.89 39.19 31.58
C ARG A 111 -28.98 38.10 31.60
N ALA A 112 -29.15 37.24 32.61
CA ALA A 112 -28.92 37.22 34.07
C ALA A 112 -30.11 37.74 34.93
N ILE A 113 -30.67 36.83 35.73
CA ILE A 113 -31.59 37.05 36.86
C ILE A 113 -31.03 36.25 38.04
N LEU A 114 -31.24 36.73 39.27
CA LEU A 114 -30.68 36.18 40.52
C LEU A 114 -31.79 35.74 41.49
N CYS A 115 -31.35 35.13 42.60
CA CYS A 115 -32.03 34.92 43.90
C CYS A 115 -32.76 33.58 44.15
N THR A 116 -32.84 33.03 45.38
CA THR A 116 -31.92 32.97 46.55
C THR A 116 -32.48 31.92 47.55
N ALA A 117 -31.71 30.90 47.96
CA ALA A 117 -31.76 30.22 49.29
C ALA A 117 -30.67 29.11 49.30
N ALA A 118 -29.72 28.98 50.25
CA ALA A 118 -29.73 29.07 51.73
C ALA A 118 -30.32 27.80 52.40
N LEU A 119 -29.70 27.18 53.43
CA LEU A 119 -28.34 27.29 54.00
C LEU A 119 -28.11 26.14 55.00
N MET A 120 -26.93 25.50 55.05
CA MET A 120 -26.44 24.83 56.27
C MET A 120 -24.92 24.97 56.45
N LEU A 121 -24.55 25.49 57.63
CA LEU A 121 -23.23 25.58 58.26
C LEU A 121 -23.04 24.33 59.16
N ALA A 122 -21.90 23.94 59.75
CA ALA A 122 -20.45 24.19 59.66
C ALA A 122 -19.79 22.89 60.24
N ALA A 123 -18.48 22.68 60.49
CA ALA A 123 -17.29 23.52 60.64
C ALA A 123 -16.04 22.66 60.26
N GLY A 124 -14.79 23.16 60.30
CA GLY A 124 -14.31 24.46 60.78
C GLY A 124 -12.90 24.78 60.27
N CYS A 125 -12.36 25.92 60.68
CA CYS A 125 -11.12 26.46 60.12
C CYS A 125 -9.85 25.91 60.80
N GLY A 126 -8.89 25.46 59.99
CA GLY A 126 -7.46 25.49 60.32
C GLY A 126 -6.76 26.42 59.33
N LYS A 127 -6.21 27.54 59.82
CA LYS A 127 -5.57 28.56 58.97
C LYS A 127 -4.06 28.61 59.20
N THR A 128 -3.29 28.17 58.21
CA THR A 128 -1.84 28.40 58.12
C THR A 128 -1.49 28.78 56.68
N ASP A 129 -0.83 29.92 56.50
CA ASP A 129 -0.45 30.41 55.18
C ASP A 129 0.72 29.59 54.61
N GLY A 130 0.45 28.82 53.54
CA GLY A 130 1.43 27.99 52.85
C GLY A 130 1.34 28.19 51.34
N LYS A 131 2.48 28.40 50.67
CA LYS A 131 2.54 28.47 49.20
C LYS A 131 2.16 27.11 48.62
N GLY A 132 1.03 27.03 47.94
CA GLY A 132 0.65 25.83 47.19
C GLY A 132 1.58 25.63 46.00
N GLU A 133 2.56 24.73 46.12
CA GLU A 133 3.20 24.14 44.94
C GLU A 133 2.14 23.45 44.09
N ALA A 134 2.20 23.65 42.78
CA ALA A 134 1.37 22.89 41.85
C ALA A 134 1.84 21.42 41.90
N GLY A 135 1.08 20.59 42.60
CA GLY A 135 1.42 19.17 42.79
C GLY A 135 1.70 18.49 41.46
N LYS A 136 2.91 17.94 41.30
CA LYS A 136 3.24 17.08 40.15
C LYS A 136 2.18 15.98 40.06
N PRO A 137 1.73 15.60 38.84
CA PRO A 137 0.92 14.41 38.67
C PRO A 137 1.59 13.22 39.35
N ALA A 138 0.83 12.48 40.17
CA ALA A 138 1.36 11.30 40.83
C ALA A 138 1.90 10.34 39.77
N ALA A 139 3.16 9.91 39.93
CA ALA A 139 3.77 8.97 39.01
C ALA A 139 2.93 7.69 38.99
N GLN A 140 2.44 7.31 37.80
CA GLN A 140 1.79 6.01 37.63
C GLN A 140 2.82 4.92 37.99
N PRO A 141 2.43 3.87 38.74
CA PRO A 141 3.35 2.80 39.11
C PRO A 141 3.93 2.17 37.83
N GLU A 142 5.26 2.14 37.73
CA GLU A 142 5.92 1.56 36.58
C GLU A 142 5.70 0.03 36.58
N ILE A 143 5.01 -0.46 35.55
CA ILE A 143 4.70 -1.88 35.42
C ILE A 143 6.00 -2.60 35.05
N ASP A 144 6.53 -3.40 35.98
CA ASP A 144 7.63 -4.31 35.67
C ASP A 144 7.12 -5.47 34.82
N TYR A 145 7.47 -5.46 33.54
CA TYR A 145 7.12 -6.52 32.61
C TYR A 145 8.08 -7.73 32.68
N SER A 146 9.20 -7.64 33.41
CA SER A 146 10.19 -8.73 33.49
C SER A 146 9.69 -9.90 34.34
N THR A 147 8.92 -9.61 35.39
CA THR A 147 8.27 -10.59 36.26
C THR A 147 6.95 -11.14 35.71
N MET A 148 6.45 -10.60 34.60
CA MET A 148 5.19 -11.04 33.99
C MET A 148 5.39 -12.31 33.14
N ALA A 149 4.60 -13.34 33.43
CA ALA A 149 4.50 -14.55 32.60
C ALA A 149 3.11 -14.61 31.93
N ALA A 150 3.06 -14.93 30.64
CA ALA A 150 1.81 -15.00 29.86
C ALA A 150 1.96 -15.89 28.63
N GLU A 151 0.86 -16.49 28.18
CA GLU A 151 0.75 -16.97 26.79
C GLU A 151 0.17 -15.84 25.94
N VAL A 152 0.70 -15.60 24.73
CA VAL A 152 0.18 -14.53 23.85
C VAL A 152 0.01 -15.07 22.44
N VAL A 153 -1.23 -15.13 21.98
CA VAL A 153 -1.59 -15.56 20.61
C VAL A 153 -1.63 -14.34 19.68
N ILE A 154 -0.88 -14.39 18.58
CA ILE A 154 -0.69 -13.29 17.63
C ILE A 154 -1.06 -13.72 16.20
N GLN A 155 -1.79 -12.90 15.44
CA GLN A 155 -2.15 -13.17 14.02
C GLN A 155 -1.88 -11.96 13.09
N ASP A 156 -1.30 -12.22 11.91
CA ASP A 156 -1.16 -11.24 10.81
C ASP A 156 -2.40 -11.28 9.90
N LEU A 157 -3.28 -10.29 10.01
CA LEU A 157 -4.51 -10.16 9.21
C LEU A 157 -4.24 -9.71 7.76
N SER A 158 -2.97 -9.52 7.36
CA SER A 158 -2.55 -9.35 5.97
C SER A 158 -2.02 -10.66 5.34
N GLY A 159 -2.12 -11.80 6.01
CA GLY A 159 -1.71 -13.11 5.47
C GLY A 159 -0.21 -13.40 5.52
N GLY A 160 0.52 -12.76 6.43
CA GLY A 160 1.94 -13.01 6.66
C GLY A 160 2.25 -14.42 7.21
N THR A 161 3.49 -14.87 7.04
CA THR A 161 4.00 -16.14 7.57
C THR A 161 4.71 -15.95 8.91
N GLU A 162 4.90 -17.03 9.66
CA GLU A 162 5.58 -16.97 10.97
C GLU A 162 7.03 -16.50 10.84
N GLU A 163 7.73 -16.85 9.76
CA GLU A 163 9.11 -16.41 9.52
C GLU A 163 9.18 -14.88 9.36
N LYS A 164 8.25 -14.29 8.60
CA LYS A 164 8.16 -12.82 8.44
C LYS A 164 7.73 -12.14 9.74
N PHE A 165 6.83 -12.75 10.52
CA PHE A 165 6.48 -12.27 11.86
C PHE A 165 7.70 -12.29 12.79
N ASN A 166 8.45 -13.39 12.86
CA ASN A 166 9.63 -13.52 13.72
C ASN A 166 10.73 -12.53 13.32
N GLN A 167 11.02 -12.39 12.03
CA GLN A 167 11.98 -11.41 11.49
C GLN A 167 11.62 -9.96 11.81
N SER A 168 10.34 -9.60 11.70
CA SER A 168 9.89 -8.21 11.93
C SER A 168 9.68 -7.88 13.41
N TYR A 169 9.16 -8.83 14.19
CA TYR A 169 8.63 -8.58 15.53
C TYR A 169 8.97 -9.69 16.53
N GLY A 170 8.73 -10.96 16.17
CA GLY A 170 8.74 -12.08 17.12
C GLY A 170 10.06 -12.29 17.84
N GLU A 171 11.22 -12.17 17.18
CA GLU A 171 12.52 -12.32 17.85
C GLU A 171 12.82 -11.16 18.81
N PHE A 172 12.41 -9.93 18.49
CA PHE A 172 12.50 -8.79 19.40
C PHE A 172 11.60 -8.97 20.63
N ILE A 173 10.37 -9.46 20.41
CA ILE A 173 9.41 -9.75 21.49
C ILE A 173 9.96 -10.86 22.41
N LYS A 174 10.38 -12.01 21.86
CA LYS A 174 10.97 -13.13 22.63
C LYS A 174 12.18 -12.68 23.45
N LYS A 175 13.05 -11.84 22.87
CA LYS A 175 14.23 -11.29 23.54
C LYS A 175 13.88 -10.32 24.68
N LYS A 176 12.80 -9.54 24.55
CA LYS A 176 12.38 -8.57 25.58
C LYS A 176 11.54 -9.20 26.68
N PHE A 177 10.72 -10.19 26.34
CA PHE A 177 9.80 -10.88 27.22
C PHE A 177 10.07 -12.40 27.21
N PRO A 178 11.20 -12.88 27.76
CA PRO A 178 11.54 -14.31 27.75
C PRO A 178 10.54 -15.18 28.51
N ASN A 179 9.74 -14.57 29.40
CA ASN A 179 8.66 -15.21 30.15
C ASN A 179 7.31 -15.26 29.39
N PHE A 180 7.24 -14.73 28.15
CA PHE A 180 6.05 -14.80 27.31
C PHE A 180 6.13 -15.94 26.29
N LYS A 181 5.17 -16.88 26.36
CA LYS A 181 4.97 -17.92 25.34
C LYS A 181 4.17 -17.33 24.17
N VAL A 182 4.87 -16.70 23.24
CA VAL A 182 4.29 -16.14 22.02
C VAL A 182 3.98 -17.25 21.02
N THR A 183 2.74 -17.30 20.53
CA THR A 183 2.27 -18.26 19.51
C THR A 183 1.73 -17.50 18.30
N PHE A 184 2.20 -17.81 17.09
CA PHE A 184 1.69 -17.20 15.85
C PHE A 184 0.58 -18.03 15.20
N ILE A 185 -0.45 -17.39 14.65
CA ILE A 185 -1.47 -18.03 13.81
C ILE A 185 -1.51 -17.33 12.44
N PRO A 186 -1.14 -18.00 11.34
CA PRO A 186 -1.26 -17.43 9.99
C PRO A 186 -2.73 -17.25 9.61
N TRP A 187 -3.07 -16.13 8.97
CA TRP A 187 -4.44 -15.86 8.51
C TRP A 187 -4.74 -16.58 7.18
N LYS A 188 -5.68 -17.52 7.23
CA LYS A 188 -6.19 -18.33 6.10
C LYS A 188 -7.62 -18.82 6.40
N THR A 189 -8.28 -19.42 5.42
CA THR A 189 -9.55 -20.15 5.65
C THR A 189 -9.38 -21.23 6.71
N GLY A 190 -10.31 -21.29 7.68
CA GLY A 190 -10.22 -22.14 8.87
C GLY A 190 -9.45 -21.50 10.04
N THR A 191 -8.98 -20.24 9.90
CA THR A 191 -8.26 -19.48 10.94
C THR A 191 -8.61 -17.99 10.93
N LYS A 192 -9.71 -17.58 10.29
CA LYS A 192 -10.22 -16.20 10.40
C LYS A 192 -10.74 -15.98 11.83
N LEU A 193 -10.71 -14.74 12.29
CA LEU A 193 -11.13 -14.36 13.65
C LEU A 193 -12.48 -14.96 14.11
N PRO A 194 -13.58 -14.94 13.33
CA PRO A 194 -14.82 -15.63 13.69
C PRO A 194 -14.71 -17.16 13.79
N GLU A 195 -13.91 -17.78 12.93
CA GLU A 195 -13.70 -19.25 12.88
C GLU A 195 -12.89 -19.72 14.09
N LEU A 196 -11.87 -18.95 14.50
CA LEU A 196 -11.10 -19.17 15.73
C LEU A 196 -12.00 -19.01 16.97
N THR A 197 -12.80 -17.94 17.01
CA THR A 197 -13.71 -17.68 18.14
C THR A 197 -14.77 -18.78 18.28
N ALA A 198 -15.37 -19.21 17.17
CA ALA A 198 -16.36 -20.30 17.16
C ALA A 198 -15.77 -21.67 17.54
N SER A 199 -14.46 -21.88 17.37
CA SER A 199 -13.74 -23.08 17.83
C SER A 199 -13.13 -22.93 19.23
N GLY A 200 -13.39 -21.82 19.94
CA GLY A 200 -12.87 -21.55 21.28
C GLY A 200 -11.39 -21.12 21.31
N GLN A 201 -10.74 -20.98 20.16
CA GLN A 201 -9.38 -20.46 20.05
C GLN A 201 -9.41 -18.93 20.19
N ASN A 202 -8.72 -18.42 21.20
CA ASN A 202 -8.67 -16.98 21.50
C ASN A 202 -7.45 -16.37 20.83
N VAL A 203 -7.53 -15.09 20.43
CA VAL A 203 -6.40 -14.35 19.85
C VAL A 203 -6.17 -13.09 20.69
N ASP A 204 -5.01 -12.97 21.32
CA ASP A 204 -4.72 -11.84 22.20
C ASP A 204 -4.45 -10.56 21.42
N LEU A 205 -3.66 -10.67 20.34
CA LEU A 205 -3.22 -9.56 19.52
C LEU A 205 -3.37 -9.89 18.03
N VAL A 206 -3.82 -8.92 17.24
CA VAL A 206 -3.74 -8.97 15.78
C VAL A 206 -2.97 -7.77 15.24
N TYR A 207 -2.37 -7.94 14.07
CA TYR A 207 -1.79 -6.82 13.34
C TYR A 207 -2.10 -6.90 11.84
N GLY A 208 -2.04 -5.78 11.15
CA GLY A 208 -2.33 -5.65 9.71
C GLY A 208 -1.79 -4.32 9.17
N SER A 209 -1.97 -4.02 7.88
CA SER A 209 -1.88 -2.61 7.47
C SER A 209 -3.14 -1.86 7.92
N MET A 210 -3.06 -0.55 8.08
CA MET A 210 -4.19 0.32 8.43
C MET A 210 -5.43 0.04 7.58
N GLU A 211 -5.21 -0.23 6.29
CA GLU A 211 -6.24 -0.40 5.28
C GLU A 211 -6.73 -1.87 5.15
N THR A 212 -6.05 -2.84 5.77
CA THR A 212 -6.50 -4.25 5.80
C THR A 212 -6.99 -4.72 7.17
N ILE A 213 -6.73 -3.99 8.27
CA ILE A 213 -7.10 -4.44 9.62
C ILE A 213 -8.59 -4.21 9.93
N SER A 214 -9.19 -3.14 9.41
CA SER A 214 -10.52 -2.67 9.82
C SER A 214 -11.65 -3.64 9.45
N SER A 215 -11.66 -4.20 8.24
CA SER A 215 -12.67 -5.19 7.83
C SER A 215 -12.65 -6.48 8.67
N PRO A 216 -11.52 -7.22 8.79
CA PRO A 216 -11.48 -8.45 9.59
C PRO A 216 -11.62 -8.24 11.10
N LEU A 217 -11.26 -7.07 11.66
CA LEU A 217 -11.35 -6.81 13.10
C LEU A 217 -12.65 -6.09 13.53
N ILE A 218 -12.95 -4.93 12.91
CA ILE A 218 -14.12 -4.11 13.26
C ILE A 218 -15.37 -4.70 12.60
N GLY A 219 -15.28 -5.10 11.33
CA GLY A 219 -16.38 -5.75 10.59
C GLY A 219 -16.77 -7.14 11.13
N SER A 220 -15.96 -7.75 12.00
CA SER A 220 -16.31 -8.98 12.72
C SER A 220 -16.75 -8.76 14.18
N GLY A 221 -16.75 -7.51 14.66
CA GLY A 221 -17.10 -7.18 16.05
C GLY A 221 -16.07 -7.62 17.09
N GLN A 222 -14.81 -7.82 16.70
CA GLN A 222 -13.75 -8.34 17.58
C GLN A 222 -12.76 -7.29 18.11
N GLN A 223 -12.97 -6.02 17.77
CA GLN A 223 -12.19 -4.90 18.29
C GLN A 223 -12.33 -4.74 19.82
N TYR A 224 -11.24 -4.38 20.49
CA TYR A 224 -11.23 -3.99 21.90
C TYR A 224 -10.73 -2.55 22.05
N ASP A 225 -11.45 -1.73 22.82
CA ASP A 225 -11.07 -0.33 23.07
C ASP A 225 -9.86 -0.28 24.00
N MET A 226 -8.69 0.03 23.44
CA MET A 226 -7.42 0.01 24.18
C MET A 226 -7.20 1.27 25.02
N THR A 227 -8.10 2.26 25.00
CA THR A 227 -7.90 3.59 25.59
C THR A 227 -7.45 3.54 27.06
N GLU A 228 -8.04 2.68 27.90
CA GLU A 228 -7.63 2.54 29.31
C GLU A 228 -6.34 1.72 29.49
N LEU A 229 -6.03 0.77 28.59
CA LEU A 229 -4.75 0.06 28.62
C LEU A 229 -3.58 0.97 28.21
N ILE A 230 -3.79 1.82 27.20
CA ILE A 230 -2.84 2.87 26.76
C ILE A 230 -2.48 3.78 27.94
N LYS A 231 -3.49 4.26 28.69
CA LYS A 231 -3.31 5.04 29.92
C LYS A 231 -2.59 4.25 31.01
N LYS A 232 -3.05 3.03 31.32
CA LYS A 232 -2.50 2.16 32.38
C LYS A 232 -1.02 1.84 32.16
N HIS A 233 -0.61 1.61 30.92
CA HIS A 233 0.76 1.25 30.54
C HIS A 233 1.66 2.47 30.23
N GLY A 234 1.14 3.70 30.36
CA GLY A 234 1.90 4.93 30.14
C GLY A 234 2.36 5.13 28.69
N VAL A 235 1.54 4.72 27.71
CA VAL A 235 1.84 4.89 26.28
C VAL A 235 1.55 6.34 25.87
N ASP A 236 2.61 7.15 25.82
CA ASP A 236 2.52 8.58 25.50
C ASP A 236 2.26 8.84 24.01
N LEU A 237 0.99 8.96 23.66
CA LEU A 237 0.52 9.24 22.30
C LEU A 237 1.01 10.59 21.74
N SER A 238 1.47 11.54 22.56
CA SER A 238 1.96 12.84 22.07
C SER A 238 3.31 12.73 21.34
N LYS A 239 4.07 11.65 21.61
CA LYS A 239 5.35 11.36 20.94
C LYS A 239 5.20 10.75 19.55
N PHE A 240 4.00 10.33 19.16
CA PHE A 240 3.75 9.68 17.88
C PHE A 240 3.61 10.71 16.74
N GLU A 241 3.74 10.24 15.51
CA GLU A 241 3.27 10.95 14.32
C GLU A 241 1.74 11.06 14.39
N GLN A 242 1.23 12.29 14.55
CA GLN A 242 -0.17 12.52 14.89
C GLN A 242 -1.14 12.17 13.76
N THR A 243 -0.78 12.27 12.47
CA THR A 243 -1.70 11.88 11.39
C THR A 243 -2.03 10.38 11.42
N THR A 244 -1.11 9.54 11.91
CA THR A 244 -1.39 8.11 12.15
C THR A 244 -2.29 7.86 13.37
N ILE A 245 -2.16 8.64 14.44
CA ILE A 245 -3.02 8.53 15.64
C ILE A 245 -4.43 9.08 15.39
N ASP A 246 -4.55 10.20 14.70
CA ASP A 246 -5.85 10.78 14.34
C ASP A 246 -6.57 9.92 13.28
N GLY A 247 -5.84 9.35 12.32
CA GLY A 247 -6.37 8.33 11.40
C GLY A 247 -6.87 7.08 12.13
N ALA A 248 -6.12 6.59 13.13
CA ALA A 248 -6.56 5.49 13.99
C ALA A 248 -7.85 5.84 14.76
N ARG A 249 -7.92 7.03 15.35
CA ARG A 249 -9.09 7.51 16.09
C ARG A 249 -10.32 7.72 15.19
N ALA A 250 -10.12 8.17 13.95
CA ALA A 250 -11.19 8.37 12.98
C ALA A 250 -11.86 7.04 12.55
N MET A 251 -11.06 6.01 12.24
CA MET A 251 -11.59 4.67 11.97
C MET A 251 -12.23 4.01 13.20
N GLY A 252 -11.84 4.43 14.40
CA GLY A 252 -12.39 3.95 15.67
C GLY A 252 -13.62 4.71 16.18
N GLU A 253 -14.19 5.64 15.39
CA GLU A 253 -15.31 6.50 15.80
C GLU A 253 -15.05 7.25 17.12
N GLY A 254 -13.81 7.73 17.31
CA GLY A 254 -13.36 8.40 18.53
C GLY A 254 -12.56 7.52 19.49
N LYS A 255 -12.64 6.19 19.36
CA LYS A 255 -11.92 5.21 20.19
C LYS A 255 -10.59 4.78 19.57
N LEU A 256 -9.75 4.10 20.35
CA LEU A 256 -8.48 3.55 19.90
C LEU A 256 -8.47 2.02 19.97
N TYR A 257 -8.92 1.40 18.89
CA TYR A 257 -8.90 -0.07 18.72
C TYR A 257 -7.53 -0.63 18.32
N PHE A 258 -6.63 0.24 17.83
CA PHE A 258 -5.29 -0.12 17.35
C PHE A 258 -4.31 1.02 17.54
N LEU A 259 -3.01 0.69 17.62
CA LEU A 259 -1.90 1.64 17.57
C LEU A 259 -0.96 1.32 16.39
N PRO A 260 -0.34 2.34 15.77
CA PRO A 260 0.68 2.13 14.74
C PRO A 260 1.99 1.66 15.40
N VAL A 261 2.68 0.69 14.80
CA VAL A 261 3.97 0.17 15.29
C VAL A 261 5.12 0.50 14.35
N THR A 262 4.94 0.31 13.05
CA THR A 262 5.86 0.82 12.01
C THR A 262 5.04 1.55 10.95
N THR A 263 5.68 2.41 10.15
CA THR A 263 5.01 3.06 9.03
C THR A 263 5.81 2.99 7.74
N MET A 264 5.16 3.38 6.65
CA MET A 264 5.75 3.51 5.31
C MET A 264 4.99 4.58 4.53
N VAL A 265 5.70 5.23 3.62
CA VAL A 265 5.13 6.12 2.59
C VAL A 265 5.44 5.53 1.22
N GLN A 266 4.96 6.17 0.15
CA GLN A 266 5.48 5.89 -1.19
C GLN A 266 6.69 6.76 -1.51
N VAL A 267 7.58 6.17 -2.29
CA VAL A 267 8.81 6.75 -2.84
C VAL A 267 8.91 6.33 -4.30
N MET A 268 9.73 7.02 -5.08
CA MET A 268 10.08 6.57 -6.42
C MET A 268 11.42 5.86 -6.40
N PHE A 269 11.39 4.54 -6.57
CA PHE A 269 12.57 3.74 -6.83
C PHE A 269 13.01 3.91 -8.28
N TYR A 270 14.30 3.82 -8.58
CA TYR A 270 14.81 3.87 -9.95
C TYR A 270 15.98 2.90 -10.18
N ASN A 271 16.04 2.31 -11.38
CA ASN A 271 17.11 1.39 -11.80
C ASN A 271 18.23 2.20 -12.47
N LYS A 272 19.37 2.33 -11.79
CA LYS A 272 20.50 3.17 -12.21
C LYS A 272 21.09 2.71 -13.54
N GLY A 273 21.15 1.41 -13.78
CA GLY A 273 21.70 0.83 -15.02
C GLY A 273 20.96 1.28 -16.29
N ILE A 274 19.65 1.55 -16.19
CA ILE A 274 18.86 2.06 -17.32
C ILE A 274 19.15 3.55 -17.56
N PHE A 275 19.31 4.34 -16.49
CA PHE A 275 19.72 5.75 -16.60
C PHE A 275 21.13 5.89 -17.17
N ASP A 276 22.09 5.09 -16.66
CA ASP A 276 23.49 5.07 -17.11
C ASP A 276 23.59 4.68 -18.58
N LYS A 277 22.89 3.60 -18.99
CA LYS A 277 22.81 3.16 -20.41
C LYS A 277 22.29 4.27 -21.33
N PHE A 278 21.36 5.09 -20.85
CA PHE A 278 20.66 6.10 -21.64
C PHE A 278 21.25 7.51 -21.53
N GLY A 279 22.29 7.72 -20.72
CA GLY A 279 22.89 9.04 -20.48
C GLY A 279 21.96 10.04 -19.79
N VAL A 280 20.92 9.55 -19.08
CA VAL A 280 19.93 10.40 -18.41
C VAL A 280 20.38 10.64 -16.96
N PRO A 281 20.41 11.91 -16.47
CA PRO A 281 20.70 12.19 -15.08
C PRO A 281 19.70 11.52 -14.13
N TYR A 282 20.19 10.98 -13.00
CA TYR A 282 19.35 10.37 -11.98
C TYR A 282 18.30 11.35 -11.41
N PRO A 283 17.12 10.86 -10.99
CA PRO A 283 16.12 11.66 -10.30
C PRO A 283 16.67 12.16 -8.95
N LYS A 284 15.98 13.15 -8.37
CA LYS A 284 16.34 13.75 -7.08
C LYS A 284 15.10 13.94 -6.20
N ASP A 285 15.32 14.15 -4.91
CA ASP A 285 14.24 14.51 -4.00
C ASP A 285 13.67 15.91 -4.34
N GLY A 286 12.36 16.09 -4.12
CA GLY A 286 11.66 17.35 -4.37
C GLY A 286 11.23 17.60 -5.82
N MET A 287 11.33 16.61 -6.71
CA MET A 287 10.76 16.68 -8.06
C MET A 287 9.22 16.77 -8.04
N THR A 288 8.66 17.30 -9.12
CA THR A 288 7.23 17.32 -9.43
C THR A 288 6.84 16.17 -10.36
N TRP A 289 5.53 15.98 -10.55
CA TRP A 289 5.01 15.06 -11.57
C TRP A 289 5.30 15.50 -13.03
N ASP A 290 5.54 16.80 -13.27
CA ASP A 290 6.00 17.32 -14.56
C ASP A 290 7.46 16.88 -14.84
N ASP A 291 8.35 16.92 -13.84
CA ASP A 291 9.73 16.43 -13.97
C ASP A 291 9.78 14.91 -14.27
N VAL A 292 8.90 14.14 -13.62
CA VAL A 292 8.75 12.70 -13.89
C VAL A 292 8.25 12.45 -15.31
N LYS A 293 7.34 13.29 -15.83
CA LYS A 293 6.87 13.21 -17.22
C LYS A 293 8.00 13.43 -18.22
N GLU A 294 8.87 14.40 -17.98
CA GLU A 294 10.08 14.62 -18.78
C GLU A 294 11.07 13.44 -18.72
N LEU A 295 11.37 12.93 -17.53
CA LEU A 295 12.26 11.77 -17.37
C LEU A 295 11.68 10.52 -18.06
N ASN A 296 10.38 10.27 -17.86
CA ASN A 296 9.65 9.15 -18.47
C ASN A 296 9.72 9.19 -20.01
N GLN A 297 9.58 10.37 -20.62
CA GLN A 297 9.76 10.55 -22.08
C GLN A 297 11.19 10.24 -22.54
N LYS A 298 12.22 10.66 -21.79
CA LYS A 298 13.65 10.43 -22.12
C LYS A 298 14.07 8.96 -21.97
N LEU A 299 13.39 8.22 -21.10
CA LEU A 299 13.68 6.82 -20.73
C LEU A 299 12.81 5.80 -21.49
N THR A 300 11.62 6.16 -21.98
CA THR A 300 10.72 5.22 -22.67
C THR A 300 11.09 5.02 -24.15
N ARG A 301 11.87 3.98 -24.46
CA ARG A 301 12.36 3.69 -25.82
C ARG A 301 12.53 2.20 -26.11
N SER A 302 12.53 1.85 -27.40
CA SER A 302 12.96 0.53 -27.87
C SER A 302 14.45 0.59 -28.23
N GLU A 303 15.29 -0.23 -27.59
CA GLU A 303 16.74 -0.23 -27.84
C GLU A 303 17.34 -1.64 -27.66
N GLY A 304 18.12 -2.11 -28.65
CA GLY A 304 18.72 -3.45 -28.62
C GLY A 304 17.70 -4.61 -28.61
N GLY A 305 16.48 -4.39 -29.09
CA GLY A 305 15.37 -5.37 -29.05
C GLY A 305 14.58 -5.40 -27.75
N VAL A 306 14.96 -4.59 -26.75
CA VAL A 306 14.25 -4.44 -25.47
C VAL A 306 13.38 -3.17 -25.48
N ASN A 307 12.17 -3.26 -24.94
CA ASN A 307 11.23 -2.13 -24.85
C ASN A 307 11.25 -1.56 -23.42
N TYR A 308 12.01 -0.49 -23.22
CA TYR A 308 12.16 0.17 -21.94
C TYR A 308 11.02 1.16 -21.67
N MET A 309 10.54 1.15 -20.44
CA MET A 309 9.47 2.00 -19.90
C MET A 309 10.06 2.95 -18.88
N GLY A 310 9.77 4.24 -18.99
CA GLY A 310 10.38 5.27 -18.16
C GLY A 310 9.81 5.32 -16.74
N TYR A 311 8.52 5.07 -16.58
CA TYR A 311 7.81 5.15 -15.29
C TYR A 311 6.65 4.14 -15.22
N SER A 312 6.33 3.69 -14.00
CA SER A 312 5.06 3.07 -13.62
C SER A 312 4.79 3.27 -12.12
N ALA A 313 3.57 2.98 -11.68
CA ALA A 313 3.18 2.96 -10.26
C ALA A 313 2.18 1.85 -9.97
N SER A 314 2.14 1.37 -8.72
CA SER A 314 1.11 0.41 -8.29
C SER A 314 -0.26 1.08 -8.19
N PRO A 315 -1.27 0.68 -9.00
CA PRO A 315 -2.60 1.31 -8.95
C PRO A 315 -3.24 1.25 -7.57
N ASN A 316 -3.11 0.10 -6.89
CA ASN A 316 -3.63 -0.10 -5.55
C ASN A 316 -3.02 0.89 -4.55
N HIS A 317 -1.70 0.97 -4.48
CA HIS A 317 -1.04 1.79 -3.48
C HIS A 317 -1.20 3.29 -3.77
N ILE A 318 -0.93 3.75 -4.98
CA ILE A 318 -0.88 5.20 -5.27
C ILE A 318 -2.27 5.87 -5.22
N LEU A 319 -3.33 5.14 -5.54
CA LEU A 319 -4.71 5.63 -5.36
C LEU A 319 -5.15 5.56 -3.88
N ARG A 320 -4.84 4.47 -3.16
CA ARG A 320 -5.16 4.30 -1.73
C ARG A 320 -4.48 5.33 -0.82
N MET A 321 -3.24 5.71 -1.14
CA MET A 321 -2.42 6.63 -0.34
C MET A 321 -2.27 8.01 -1.02
N ASN A 322 -3.25 8.42 -1.83
CA ASN A 322 -3.17 9.58 -2.72
C ASN A 322 -2.87 10.93 -2.02
N GLN A 323 -2.13 11.80 -2.71
CA GLN A 323 -1.69 13.13 -2.22
C GLN A 323 -2.83 14.16 -2.05
N LEU A 324 -4.01 13.90 -2.62
CA LEU A 324 -5.17 14.77 -2.46
C LEU A 324 -6.03 14.45 -1.23
N SER A 325 -5.74 13.36 -0.51
CA SER A 325 -6.54 12.88 0.63
C SER A 325 -7.98 12.54 0.25
N LEU A 326 -8.18 12.03 -0.98
CA LEU A 326 -9.49 11.59 -1.49
C LEU A 326 -9.91 10.27 -0.82
N PRO A 327 -11.08 10.20 -0.16
CA PRO A 327 -11.66 8.96 0.33
C PRO A 327 -12.33 8.15 -0.80
N LEU A 328 -12.52 6.86 -0.57
CA LEU A 328 -13.29 5.98 -1.47
C LEU A 328 -14.78 5.91 -1.09
N TYR A 329 -15.14 6.33 0.12
CA TYR A 329 -16.46 6.21 0.72
C TYR A 329 -16.80 7.44 1.57
N ASP A 330 -18.06 7.86 1.53
CA ASP A 330 -18.62 8.94 2.34
C ASP A 330 -19.38 8.38 3.56
N PRO A 331 -18.96 8.68 4.80
CA PRO A 331 -19.69 8.24 6.00
C PRO A 331 -21.05 8.93 6.20
N GLU A 332 -21.26 10.13 5.65
CA GLU A 332 -22.52 10.88 5.81
C GLU A 332 -23.61 10.35 4.87
N THR A 333 -23.36 10.30 3.56
CA THR A 333 -24.35 9.76 2.60
C THR A 333 -24.31 8.24 2.45
N LYS A 334 -23.31 7.57 3.03
CA LYS A 334 -23.06 6.10 2.93
C LYS A 334 -22.86 5.59 1.49
N LYS A 335 -22.28 6.43 0.64
CA LYS A 335 -22.05 6.17 -0.79
C LYS A 335 -20.56 6.02 -1.10
N PRO A 336 -20.21 5.34 -2.20
CA PRO A 336 -18.85 5.38 -2.72
C PRO A 336 -18.59 6.72 -3.41
N LEU A 337 -17.32 7.11 -3.52
CA LEU A 337 -16.86 8.36 -4.12
C LEU A 337 -15.90 8.12 -5.29
N LEU A 338 -16.09 7.02 -6.03
CA LEU A 338 -15.21 6.60 -7.12
C LEU A 338 -15.40 7.47 -8.38
N SER A 339 -16.53 8.17 -8.51
CA SER A 339 -16.80 9.13 -9.59
C SER A 339 -16.48 10.59 -9.25
N ASP A 340 -15.86 10.89 -8.09
CA ASP A 340 -15.41 12.25 -7.74
C ASP A 340 -14.44 12.77 -8.81
N GLU A 341 -14.67 13.99 -9.33
CA GLU A 341 -13.88 14.53 -10.44
C GLU A 341 -12.39 14.70 -10.08
N ARG A 342 -12.04 14.82 -8.80
CA ARG A 342 -10.65 14.89 -8.33
C ARG A 342 -9.90 13.58 -8.57
N TRP A 343 -10.58 12.45 -8.69
CA TRP A 343 -9.95 11.20 -9.14
C TRP A 343 -9.50 11.26 -10.60
N LYS A 344 -10.14 12.07 -11.46
CA LYS A 344 -9.67 12.29 -12.84
C LYS A 344 -8.27 12.88 -12.82
N THR A 345 -8.06 13.94 -12.02
CA THR A 345 -6.75 14.53 -11.76
C THR A 345 -5.73 13.49 -11.28
N MET A 346 -6.10 12.60 -10.35
CA MET A 346 -5.18 11.56 -9.89
C MET A 346 -4.80 10.57 -11.01
N PHE A 347 -5.77 10.12 -11.80
CA PHE A 347 -5.52 9.21 -12.92
C PHE A 347 -4.69 9.88 -14.04
N ASP A 348 -4.97 11.15 -14.33
CA ASP A 348 -4.20 11.97 -15.26
C ASP A 348 -2.76 12.12 -14.80
N THR A 349 -2.52 12.56 -13.57
CA THR A 349 -1.17 12.77 -13.03
C THR A 349 -0.37 11.47 -12.91
N TYR A 350 -0.97 10.43 -12.32
CA TYR A 350 -0.28 9.19 -11.97
C TYR A 350 -0.14 8.20 -13.11
N PHE A 351 -0.98 8.25 -14.15
CA PHE A 351 -0.99 7.27 -15.24
C PHE A 351 -1.09 7.88 -16.64
N LEU A 352 -2.09 8.71 -16.94
CA LEU A 352 -2.38 9.07 -18.34
C LEU A 352 -1.37 10.09 -18.92
N ASN A 353 -0.91 11.06 -18.14
CA ASN A 353 0.23 11.92 -18.51
C ASN A 353 1.53 11.15 -18.71
N GLN A 354 1.62 9.93 -18.17
CA GLN A 354 2.79 9.06 -18.20
C GLN A 354 2.68 7.95 -19.26
N ALA A 355 1.48 7.74 -19.84
CA ALA A 355 1.19 6.68 -20.79
C ALA A 355 1.63 7.06 -22.21
N THR A 356 2.94 7.02 -22.46
CA THR A 356 3.52 7.17 -23.81
C THR A 356 3.00 6.09 -24.77
N SER A 357 3.09 6.32 -26.09
CA SER A 357 2.65 5.34 -27.11
C SER A 357 3.27 3.95 -26.94
N ASN A 358 4.57 3.88 -26.62
CA ASN A 358 5.26 2.63 -26.33
C ASN A 358 4.74 1.95 -25.05
N TYR A 359 4.41 2.72 -24.01
CA TYR A 359 3.85 2.22 -22.75
C TYR A 359 2.42 1.68 -22.94
N GLN A 360 1.59 2.36 -23.73
CA GLN A 360 0.26 1.87 -24.12
C GLN A 360 0.37 0.58 -24.92
N ALA A 361 1.23 0.54 -25.96
CA ALA A 361 1.43 -0.65 -26.78
C ALA A 361 1.97 -1.85 -25.98
N TRP A 362 2.94 -1.63 -25.09
CA TRP A 362 3.45 -2.66 -24.17
C TRP A 362 2.34 -3.16 -23.25
N SER A 363 1.57 -2.25 -22.63
CA SER A 363 0.52 -2.61 -21.66
C SER A 363 -0.62 -3.41 -22.31
N THR A 364 -1.03 -3.03 -23.52
CA THR A 364 -2.01 -3.77 -24.32
C THR A 364 -1.49 -5.15 -24.73
N ALA A 365 -0.24 -5.26 -25.18
CA ALA A 365 0.36 -6.52 -25.60
C ALA A 365 0.58 -7.50 -24.43
N LYS A 366 0.97 -7.00 -23.25
CA LYS A 366 1.23 -7.81 -22.04
C LYS A 366 -0.02 -8.01 -21.17
N LYS A 367 -1.11 -7.27 -21.43
CA LYS A 367 -2.36 -7.24 -20.63
C LYS A 367 -2.14 -6.92 -19.15
N LYS A 368 -1.14 -6.09 -18.84
CA LYS A 368 -0.82 -5.57 -17.51
C LYS A 368 -0.04 -4.26 -17.63
N LEU A 369 0.09 -3.52 -16.53
CA LEU A 369 1.06 -2.42 -16.43
C LEU A 369 2.45 -2.99 -16.06
N PRO A 370 3.56 -2.30 -16.38
CA PRO A 370 4.88 -2.62 -15.84
C PRO A 370 4.87 -2.54 -14.31
N TYR A 371 5.54 -3.48 -13.64
CA TYR A 371 5.54 -3.57 -12.18
C TYR A 371 6.93 -3.92 -11.62
N TYR A 372 7.03 -4.32 -10.35
CA TYR A 372 8.34 -4.59 -9.72
C TYR A 372 9.18 -5.59 -10.54
N THR A 373 8.56 -6.64 -11.11
CA THR A 373 9.24 -7.61 -11.99
C THR A 373 9.92 -6.97 -13.20
N GLU A 374 9.33 -5.91 -13.76
CA GLU A 374 9.91 -5.17 -14.88
C GLU A 374 11.06 -4.25 -14.42
N MET A 375 11.00 -3.72 -13.19
CA MET A 375 12.11 -2.94 -12.64
C MET A 375 13.30 -3.84 -12.25
N THR A 376 13.00 -5.02 -11.69
CA THR A 376 13.99 -5.91 -11.06
C THR A 376 14.48 -7.03 -11.98
N SER A 377 13.60 -7.93 -12.39
CA SER A 377 13.98 -9.19 -13.03
C SER A 377 14.27 -9.03 -14.52
N THR A 378 13.48 -8.25 -15.26
CA THR A 378 13.73 -8.00 -16.71
C THR A 378 14.50 -6.71 -16.97
N GLN A 379 14.52 -5.78 -16.00
CA GLN A 379 15.15 -4.46 -16.13
C GLN A 379 14.66 -3.68 -17.36
N GLU A 380 13.36 -3.77 -17.61
CA GLU A 380 12.61 -3.02 -18.63
C GLU A 380 12.02 -1.71 -18.06
N LEU A 381 11.89 -1.54 -16.75
CA LEU A 381 11.27 -0.35 -16.12
C LEU A 381 12.31 0.51 -15.37
N ALA A 382 12.44 1.78 -15.77
CA ALA A 382 13.43 2.72 -15.24
C ALA A 382 13.08 3.33 -13.89
N MET A 383 11.81 3.73 -13.67
CA MET A 383 11.30 4.28 -12.41
C MET A 383 10.01 3.59 -11.98
N MET A 384 9.85 3.34 -10.68
CA MET A 384 8.64 2.75 -10.09
C MET A 384 8.25 3.48 -8.80
N VAL A 385 7.04 4.04 -8.75
CA VAL A 385 6.46 4.54 -7.49
C VAL A 385 5.81 3.39 -6.72
N PHE A 386 6.30 3.16 -5.50
CA PHE A 386 5.87 2.06 -4.65
C PHE A 386 6.20 2.32 -3.16
N ASN A 387 5.75 1.45 -2.26
CA ASN A 387 5.95 1.61 -0.82
C ASN A 387 7.44 1.52 -0.45
N SER A 388 7.90 2.39 0.45
CA SER A 388 9.30 2.44 0.91
C SER A 388 9.82 1.13 1.50
N GLN A 389 8.92 0.30 2.04
CA GLN A 389 9.24 -0.98 2.66
C GLN A 389 9.62 -2.10 1.65
N PHE A 390 9.30 -1.94 0.37
CA PHE A 390 9.43 -3.00 -0.66
C PHE A 390 10.78 -3.74 -0.69
N PRO A 391 11.95 -3.08 -0.62
CA PRO A 391 13.24 -3.77 -0.59
C PRO A 391 13.39 -4.72 0.61
N PHE A 392 12.77 -4.41 1.74
CA PHE A 392 12.81 -5.24 2.96
C PHE A 392 11.75 -6.34 2.97
N ASP A 393 10.58 -6.08 2.37
CA ASP A 393 9.50 -7.07 2.27
C ASP A 393 9.81 -8.19 1.26
N GLY A 394 10.68 -7.92 0.27
CA GLY A 394 11.15 -8.86 -0.76
C GLY A 394 12.59 -8.57 -1.24
N PRO A 395 13.61 -8.75 -0.39
CA PRO A 395 15.01 -8.43 -0.72
C PRO A 395 15.55 -9.25 -1.89
N GLU A 396 15.01 -10.44 -2.12
CA GLU A 396 15.33 -11.30 -3.26
C GLU A 396 14.95 -10.70 -4.61
N TYR A 397 14.07 -9.70 -4.66
CA TYR A 397 13.77 -8.95 -5.89
C TYR A 397 14.86 -7.93 -6.21
N VAL A 398 15.35 -7.19 -5.21
CA VAL A 398 16.28 -6.06 -5.44
C VAL A 398 17.77 -6.45 -5.48
N LYS A 399 18.12 -7.70 -5.11
CA LYS A 399 19.51 -8.20 -5.04
C LYS A 399 20.35 -8.13 -6.33
N ASN A 400 19.70 -8.12 -7.49
CA ASN A 400 20.34 -8.26 -8.82
C ASN A 400 20.27 -6.97 -9.67
N ILE A 401 19.87 -5.85 -9.09
CA ILE A 401 19.80 -4.54 -9.75
C ILE A 401 20.65 -3.51 -9.02
N ASP A 402 21.21 -2.55 -9.76
CA ASP A 402 21.69 -1.31 -9.15
C ASP A 402 20.55 -0.28 -9.17
N TRP A 403 20.18 0.18 -7.99
CA TRP A 403 18.97 0.96 -7.75
C TRP A 403 19.19 2.00 -6.67
N ASP A 404 18.35 3.03 -6.63
CA ASP A 404 18.22 3.90 -5.45
C ASP A 404 16.77 4.41 -5.36
N LEU A 405 16.48 5.28 -4.40
CA LEU A 405 15.17 5.89 -4.20
C LEU A 405 15.22 7.43 -4.10
N VAL A 406 14.09 8.06 -4.40
CA VAL A 406 13.83 9.48 -4.12
C VAL A 406 12.43 9.68 -3.56
N SER A 407 12.20 10.81 -2.92
CA SER A 407 10.90 11.25 -2.40
C SER A 407 9.81 11.11 -3.47
N LEU A 408 8.57 10.79 -3.06
CA LEU A 408 7.43 10.82 -3.99
C LEU A 408 7.38 12.17 -4.74
N PRO A 409 7.17 12.18 -6.07
CA PRO A 409 7.01 13.43 -6.81
C PRO A 409 5.82 14.22 -6.27
N THR A 410 5.96 15.54 -6.15
CA THR A 410 4.91 16.39 -5.53
C THR A 410 3.94 16.93 -6.57
N LEU A 411 2.67 17.07 -6.18
CA LEU A 411 1.69 17.85 -6.94
C LEU A 411 2.11 19.33 -6.93
N LYS A 412 1.94 20.02 -8.04
CA LYS A 412 2.37 21.42 -8.22
C LYS A 412 1.59 22.39 -7.33
N GLU A 413 0.36 22.02 -7.03
CA GLU A 413 -0.60 22.70 -6.15
C GLU A 413 -0.39 22.34 -4.67
N LYS A 414 0.38 21.28 -4.38
CA LYS A 414 0.75 20.82 -3.03
C LYS A 414 2.26 20.49 -2.95
N PRO A 415 3.15 21.48 -3.10
CA PRO A 415 4.59 21.26 -2.97
C PRO A 415 4.95 20.68 -1.60
N LYS A 416 5.93 19.78 -1.57
CA LYS A 416 6.36 18.98 -0.41
C LYS A 416 5.31 18.04 0.21
N VAL A 417 4.13 17.84 -0.38
CA VAL A 417 3.15 16.85 0.09
C VAL A 417 3.39 15.50 -0.58
N GLY A 418 3.77 14.51 0.22
CA GLY A 418 3.98 13.11 -0.18
C GLY A 418 2.70 12.30 -0.11
N SER A 419 2.81 10.97 -0.18
CA SER A 419 1.64 10.10 0.01
C SER A 419 1.08 10.23 1.43
N GLN A 420 -0.13 9.71 1.62
CA GLN A 420 -0.55 9.30 2.96
C GLN A 420 0.41 8.22 3.49
N ALA A 421 0.48 8.06 4.81
CA ALA A 421 1.17 6.93 5.44
C ALA A 421 0.37 5.62 5.29
N SER A 422 1.02 4.47 5.42
CA SER A 422 0.41 3.14 5.51
C SER A 422 0.96 2.39 6.74
N PRO A 423 0.58 2.78 7.97
CA PRO A 423 1.12 2.15 9.18
C PRO A 423 0.72 0.68 9.30
N ARG A 424 1.64 -0.14 9.85
CA ARG A 424 1.29 -1.47 10.37
C ARG A 424 0.69 -1.26 11.76
N MET A 425 -0.60 -1.54 11.85
CA MET A 425 -1.44 -1.34 13.03
C MET A 425 -1.48 -2.61 13.88
N PHE A 426 -1.36 -2.49 15.19
CA PHE A 426 -1.48 -3.57 16.17
C PHE A 426 -2.69 -3.31 17.05
N ALA A 427 -3.54 -4.32 17.25
CA ALA A 427 -4.77 -4.27 18.02
C ALA A 427 -4.84 -5.43 19.02
N ILE A 428 -5.48 -5.20 20.16
CA ILE A 428 -5.93 -6.25 21.07
C ILE A 428 -7.34 -6.67 20.63
N THR A 429 -7.65 -7.97 20.64
CA THR A 429 -9.02 -8.43 20.37
C THR A 429 -9.85 -8.48 21.66
N ASN A 430 -11.18 -8.40 21.54
CA ASN A 430 -12.05 -8.58 22.70
C ASN A 430 -11.98 -10.01 23.28
N THR A 431 -11.71 -11.03 22.45
CA THR A 431 -11.47 -12.43 22.88
C THR A 431 -10.15 -12.64 23.64
N GLY A 432 -9.18 -11.75 23.47
CA GLY A 432 -7.86 -11.87 24.09
C GLY A 432 -7.92 -12.02 25.60
N LYS A 433 -7.23 -13.02 26.15
CA LYS A 433 -7.20 -13.28 27.61
C LYS A 433 -6.11 -12.47 28.29
N ASN A 434 -4.97 -12.29 27.62
CA ASN A 434 -3.75 -11.74 28.17
C ASN A 434 -3.55 -10.27 27.77
N LYS A 435 -4.61 -9.46 27.90
CA LYS A 435 -4.68 -8.08 27.38
C LYS A 435 -3.57 -7.15 27.89
N ASP A 436 -3.16 -7.29 29.16
CA ASP A 436 -2.03 -6.53 29.70
C ASP A 436 -0.68 -6.94 29.08
N ALA A 437 -0.45 -8.23 28.83
CA ALA A 437 0.76 -8.70 28.15
C ALA A 437 0.78 -8.26 26.67
N ALA A 438 -0.37 -8.26 26.00
CA ALA A 438 -0.51 -7.74 24.65
C ALA A 438 -0.23 -6.21 24.59
N MET A 439 -0.67 -5.43 25.58
CA MET A 439 -0.33 -4.01 25.67
C MET A 439 1.15 -3.79 26.00
N ALA A 440 1.76 -4.62 26.85
CA ALA A 440 3.19 -4.59 27.12
C ALA A 440 4.03 -4.77 25.84
N ILE A 441 3.62 -5.69 24.95
CA ILE A 441 4.20 -5.88 23.62
C ILE A 441 4.05 -4.62 22.78
N ILE A 442 2.84 -4.05 22.66
CA ILE A 442 2.60 -2.83 21.86
C ILE A 442 3.44 -1.65 22.39
N ARG A 443 3.52 -1.47 23.71
CA ARG A 443 4.37 -0.46 24.37
C ARG A 443 5.85 -0.67 24.06
N TYR A 444 6.35 -1.90 24.08
CA TYR A 444 7.74 -2.18 23.71
C TYR A 444 8.00 -1.89 22.23
N LEU A 445 7.14 -2.38 21.32
CA LEU A 445 7.30 -2.17 19.88
C LEU A 445 7.24 -0.67 19.51
N THR A 446 6.50 0.14 20.26
CA THR A 446 6.42 1.61 20.09
C THR A 446 7.44 2.40 20.93
N SER A 447 8.26 1.74 21.75
CA SER A 447 9.26 2.40 22.60
C SER A 447 10.43 2.99 21.79
N LEU A 448 11.06 4.04 22.32
CA LEU A 448 12.25 4.67 21.70
C LEU A 448 13.37 3.65 21.41
N GLU A 449 13.56 2.67 22.29
CA GLU A 449 14.49 1.55 22.10
C GLU A 449 14.20 0.78 20.82
N MET A 450 12.98 0.26 20.67
CA MET A 450 12.62 -0.58 19.52
C MET A 450 12.43 0.23 18.23
N GLN A 451 11.92 1.44 18.33
CA GLN A 451 11.79 2.38 17.21
C GLN A 451 13.15 2.80 16.64
N THR A 452 14.18 2.92 17.50
CA THR A 452 15.57 3.08 17.06
C THR A 452 16.06 1.86 16.25
N GLN A 453 15.75 0.64 16.68
CA GLN A 453 16.11 -0.58 15.93
C GLN A 453 15.35 -0.69 14.60
N PHE A 454 14.05 -0.41 14.59
CA PHE A 454 13.24 -0.38 13.36
C PHE A 454 13.81 0.61 12.33
N SER A 455 14.13 1.83 12.76
CA SER A 455 14.76 2.83 11.89
C SER A 455 16.09 2.32 11.33
N LYS A 456 17.01 1.87 12.19
CA LYS A 456 18.30 1.29 11.78
C LYS A 456 18.17 0.17 10.73
N GLN A 457 17.13 -0.66 10.82
CA GLN A 457 16.84 -1.73 9.87
C GLN A 457 16.09 -1.28 8.60
N GLY A 458 15.57 -0.05 8.55
CA GLY A 458 14.99 0.59 7.36
C GLY A 458 13.49 0.84 7.38
N TYR A 459 12.80 0.49 8.46
CA TYR A 459 11.37 0.80 8.65
C TYR A 459 11.21 2.26 9.06
N MET A 460 10.13 2.94 8.66
CA MET A 460 9.87 4.28 9.21
C MET A 460 9.34 4.17 10.63
N THR A 461 9.84 5.05 11.51
CA THR A 461 9.35 5.15 12.89
C THR A 461 7.96 5.77 12.94
N VAL A 462 7.16 5.35 13.92
CA VAL A 462 5.88 5.99 14.27
C VAL A 462 6.05 7.13 15.28
N LEU A 463 7.27 7.42 15.74
CA LEU A 463 7.58 8.50 16.66
C LEU A 463 8.03 9.77 15.91
N ASN A 464 7.68 10.93 16.44
CA ASN A 464 8.11 12.22 15.93
C ASN A 464 9.51 12.61 16.47
N ASP A 465 10.49 11.72 16.33
CA ASP A 465 11.85 11.88 16.85
C ASP A 465 12.88 12.02 15.70
N GLU A 466 13.50 13.20 15.59
CA GLU A 466 14.49 13.51 14.54
C GLU A 466 15.83 12.75 14.71
N GLY A 467 16.14 12.24 15.89
CA GLY A 467 17.27 11.36 16.11
C GLY A 467 17.00 9.97 15.53
N VAL A 468 15.82 9.42 15.82
CA VAL A 468 15.37 8.12 15.26
C VAL A 468 15.25 8.19 13.74
N LYS A 469 14.61 9.22 13.18
CA LYS A 469 14.44 9.37 11.71
C LYS A 469 15.79 9.39 10.96
N LYS A 470 16.81 10.04 11.51
CA LYS A 470 18.16 10.12 10.89
C LYS A 470 18.89 8.79 10.80
N LEU A 471 18.52 7.80 11.61
CA LEU A 471 19.12 6.46 11.60
C LEU A 471 18.54 5.53 10.52
N ILE A 472 17.60 5.99 9.67
CA ILE A 472 16.90 5.08 8.77
C ILE A 472 17.82 4.32 7.82
N GLY A 473 17.75 2.99 7.86
CA GLY A 473 18.51 2.05 7.05
C GLY A 473 20.01 1.95 7.39
N SER A 474 20.50 2.61 8.44
CA SER A 474 21.94 2.76 8.73
C SER A 474 22.66 1.43 8.99
N GLU A 475 21.97 0.43 9.53
CA GLU A 475 22.49 -0.91 9.84
C GLU A 475 21.84 -2.00 8.98
N SER A 476 21.06 -1.60 7.97
CA SER A 476 20.34 -2.49 7.07
C SER A 476 21.24 -3.09 5.97
N GLN A 477 20.77 -4.16 5.34
CA GLN A 477 21.38 -4.73 4.13
C GLN A 477 21.45 -3.75 2.93
N PHE A 478 20.66 -2.67 2.95
CA PHE A 478 20.64 -1.62 1.93
C PHE A 478 21.16 -0.27 2.45
N LYS A 479 22.10 -0.30 3.42
CA LYS A 479 22.81 0.90 3.87
C LYS A 479 23.44 1.65 2.69
N GLY A 480 23.40 2.99 2.74
CA GLY A 480 23.96 3.85 1.70
C GLY A 480 23.04 4.16 0.50
N LYS A 481 21.82 3.59 0.45
CA LYS A 481 20.73 4.14 -0.38
C LYS A 481 20.17 5.41 0.25
N ASN A 482 19.47 6.23 -0.52
CA ASN A 482 18.89 7.52 -0.11
C ASN A 482 17.65 7.38 0.80
N TRP A 483 17.78 6.69 1.94
CA TRP A 483 16.64 6.41 2.83
C TRP A 483 16.00 7.65 3.46
N GLN A 484 16.68 8.80 3.47
CA GLN A 484 16.10 10.08 3.93
C GLN A 484 14.96 10.58 3.02
N ALA A 485 14.87 10.08 1.78
CA ALA A 485 13.76 10.32 0.84
C ALA A 485 12.36 10.13 1.47
N VAL A 486 12.21 9.18 2.41
CA VAL A 486 10.92 8.86 3.05
C VAL A 486 10.42 9.96 4.00
N TYR A 487 11.31 10.83 4.48
CA TYR A 487 10.99 11.95 5.38
C TYR A 487 11.12 13.33 4.70
N TYR A 488 11.51 13.37 3.42
CA TYR A 488 11.70 14.62 2.67
C TYR A 488 10.38 15.40 2.50
N ASN A 489 9.29 14.67 2.25
CA ASN A 489 7.95 15.22 2.09
C ASN A 489 7.15 15.11 3.40
N GLN A 490 6.21 16.04 3.60
CA GLN A 490 5.16 15.93 4.60
C GLN A 490 4.20 14.79 4.21
N ILE A 491 3.78 14.00 5.18
CA ILE A 491 2.76 12.96 5.01
C ILE A 491 1.43 13.63 4.68
N ALA A 492 0.73 13.19 3.62
CA ALA A 492 -0.60 13.73 3.33
C ALA A 492 -1.60 13.30 4.43
N PRO A 493 -2.51 14.21 4.88
CA PRO A 493 -3.55 13.87 5.85
C PRO A 493 -4.36 12.65 5.44
N LYS A 494 -4.78 11.85 6.43
CA LYS A 494 -5.63 10.69 6.15
C LYS A 494 -7.01 11.10 5.67
N SER A 495 -7.43 10.48 4.57
CA SER A 495 -8.83 10.43 4.16
C SER A 495 -9.64 9.59 5.16
N TYR A 496 -10.96 9.76 5.20
CA TYR A 496 -11.83 8.79 5.86
C TYR A 496 -11.61 7.39 5.25
N GLN A 497 -11.69 6.36 6.10
CA GLN A 497 -11.50 4.96 5.73
C GLN A 497 -12.59 4.11 6.36
N SER A 498 -13.36 3.43 5.51
CA SER A 498 -14.43 2.52 5.90
C SER A 498 -13.94 1.06 6.01
N ILE A 499 -14.78 0.18 6.56
CA ILE A 499 -14.56 -1.28 6.46
C ILE A 499 -14.66 -1.81 5.01
N TYR A 500 -15.19 -1.02 4.07
CA TYR A 500 -15.40 -1.38 2.67
C TYR A 500 -14.26 -0.94 1.74
N ASP A 501 -13.32 -0.14 2.21
CA ASP A 501 -12.27 0.49 1.39
C ASP A 501 -11.47 -0.51 0.55
N GLY A 502 -11.20 -1.71 1.08
CA GLY A 502 -10.50 -2.77 0.35
C GLY A 502 -11.28 -3.26 -0.87
N ASP A 503 -12.58 -3.49 -0.72
CA ASP A 503 -13.46 -3.95 -1.81
C ASP A 503 -13.74 -2.84 -2.82
N LEU A 504 -13.93 -1.61 -2.35
CA LEU A 504 -14.04 -0.42 -3.20
C LEU A 504 -12.78 -0.24 -4.05
N LEU A 505 -11.59 -0.41 -3.46
CA LEU A 505 -10.31 -0.34 -4.16
C LEU A 505 -10.11 -1.49 -5.16
N ASN A 506 -10.66 -2.68 -4.88
CA ASN A 506 -10.69 -3.82 -5.80
C ASN A 506 -11.59 -3.58 -7.03
N LEU A 507 -12.70 -2.86 -6.87
CA LEU A 507 -13.54 -2.41 -7.99
C LEU A 507 -12.88 -1.25 -8.77
N PHE A 508 -12.17 -0.37 -8.07
CA PHE A 508 -11.59 0.85 -8.62
C PHE A 508 -10.32 0.62 -9.45
N THR A 509 -9.36 -0.13 -8.90
CA THR A 509 -7.98 -0.22 -9.44
C THR A 509 -7.83 -0.92 -10.80
N PRO A 510 -8.63 -1.93 -11.20
CA PRO A 510 -8.51 -2.56 -12.51
C PRO A 510 -8.74 -1.60 -13.68
N ASN A 511 -9.47 -0.50 -13.42
CA ASN A 511 -9.82 0.48 -14.45
C ASN A 511 -8.61 1.26 -14.98
N VAL A 512 -7.53 1.42 -14.20
CA VAL A 512 -6.30 2.07 -14.66
C VAL A 512 -5.76 1.37 -15.91
N LEU A 513 -5.70 0.03 -15.90
CA LEU A 513 -5.27 -0.74 -17.07
C LEU A 513 -6.24 -0.58 -18.25
N LYS A 514 -7.56 -0.62 -18.00
CA LYS A 514 -8.57 -0.46 -19.05
C LYS A 514 -8.42 0.88 -19.79
N ILE A 515 -8.20 1.97 -19.05
CA ILE A 515 -8.04 3.32 -19.65
C ILE A 515 -6.68 3.45 -20.34
N VAL A 516 -5.57 3.04 -19.69
CA VAL A 516 -4.21 3.09 -20.26
C VAL A 516 -4.09 2.29 -21.56
N SER A 517 -4.80 1.17 -21.70
CA SER A 517 -4.81 0.34 -22.91
C SER A 517 -5.90 0.71 -23.93
N GLY A 518 -6.63 1.82 -23.71
CA GLY A 518 -7.66 2.32 -24.64
C GLY A 518 -8.93 1.45 -24.72
N GLN A 519 -9.17 0.56 -23.76
CA GLN A 519 -10.38 -0.28 -23.74
C GLN A 519 -11.64 0.49 -23.35
N THR A 520 -11.50 1.65 -22.70
CA THR A 520 -12.59 2.53 -22.26
C THR A 520 -12.06 3.94 -21.97
N ASP A 521 -12.93 4.95 -21.96
CA ASP A 521 -12.58 6.30 -21.52
C ASP A 521 -12.67 6.44 -19.99
N ILE A 522 -12.01 7.46 -19.42
CA ILE A 522 -11.97 7.68 -17.98
C ILE A 522 -13.34 7.98 -17.35
N ASN A 523 -14.23 8.71 -18.04
CA ASN A 523 -15.55 9.05 -17.49
C ASN A 523 -16.46 7.82 -17.46
N THR A 524 -16.38 6.94 -18.45
CA THR A 524 -17.07 5.64 -18.43
C THR A 524 -16.49 4.70 -17.39
N ALA A 525 -15.16 4.62 -17.28
CA ALA A 525 -14.50 3.78 -16.30
C ALA A 525 -14.87 4.12 -14.84
N LEU A 526 -14.77 5.41 -14.47
CA LEU A 526 -15.08 5.87 -13.12
C LEU A 526 -16.58 5.75 -12.81
N ARG A 527 -17.46 6.00 -13.80
CA ARG A 527 -18.91 5.80 -13.67
C ARG A 527 -19.27 4.33 -13.44
N SER A 528 -18.72 3.41 -14.23
CA SER A 528 -18.98 1.97 -14.03
C SER A 528 -18.43 1.46 -12.69
N ALA A 529 -17.26 1.94 -12.25
CA ALA A 529 -16.73 1.61 -10.93
C ALA A 529 -17.65 2.12 -9.80
N GLN A 530 -18.17 3.35 -9.91
CA GLN A 530 -19.16 3.91 -8.99
C GLN A 530 -20.44 3.05 -8.96
N GLU A 531 -21.01 2.70 -10.11
CA GLU A 531 -22.21 1.87 -10.20
C GLU A 531 -22.01 0.46 -9.62
N GLU A 532 -20.83 -0.16 -9.82
CA GLU A 532 -20.48 -1.45 -9.24
C GLU A 532 -20.33 -1.36 -7.72
N ALA A 533 -19.70 -0.29 -7.22
CA ALA A 533 -19.53 -0.01 -5.80
C ALA A 533 -20.87 0.28 -5.09
N GLU A 534 -21.79 1.01 -5.73
CA GLU A 534 -23.13 1.24 -5.20
C GLU A 534 -23.93 -0.07 -5.08
N LYS A 535 -23.83 -0.96 -6.08
CA LYS A 535 -24.47 -2.30 -6.03
C LYS A 535 -23.87 -3.17 -4.92
N PHE A 536 -22.56 -3.10 -4.70
CA PHE A 536 -21.88 -3.77 -3.59
C PHE A 536 -22.34 -3.27 -2.22
N LEU A 537 -22.31 -1.96 -1.97
CA LEU A 537 -22.75 -1.37 -0.69
C LEU A 537 -24.24 -1.61 -0.42
N GLN A 538 -25.09 -1.64 -1.46
CA GLN A 538 -26.50 -2.04 -1.37
C GLN A 538 -26.72 -3.53 -1.09
N ALA A 539 -25.71 -4.38 -1.24
CA ALA A 539 -25.74 -5.80 -0.89
C ALA A 539 -25.19 -6.05 0.53
N GLU A 540 -24.14 -5.32 0.93
CA GLU A 540 -23.62 -5.37 2.30
C GLU A 540 -24.60 -4.75 3.31
N GLY A 541 -25.21 -3.61 2.99
CA GLY A 541 -26.22 -2.94 3.83
C GLY A 541 -27.58 -3.66 3.94
N LYS A 542 -27.65 -4.94 3.58
CA LYS A 542 -28.81 -5.85 3.75
C LYS A 542 -28.47 -7.08 4.62
N LYS A 543 -27.25 -7.16 5.14
CA LYS A 543 -26.78 -8.19 6.07
C LYS A 543 -26.89 -7.72 7.52
#